data_AF-A0AAD7ZB62-F1
#
_entry.id   AF-A0AAD7ZB62-F1
#
_cell.length_a   1.000
_cell.length_b   1.000
_cell.length_c   1.000
_cell.angle_alpha   90.00
_cell.angle_beta   90.00
_cell.angle_gamma   90.00
#
_symmetry.space_group_name_H-M   'P 1'
#
loop_
_entity.id
_entity.type
_entity.pdbx_description
1 polymer ?
#
loop_
_entity_poly.entity_id
_entity_poly.type
_entity_poly.pdbx_seq_one_letter_code
_entity_poly.pdbx_strand_id
1 'polypeptide(L)'
;MANTLRIHIIITFIIACACVALIVASFSTQLWIEGQIKLTSSSLSWTNDINYGLFSGHISGTRGFSVKGELTMSCDMSANVCIMSCQTTEELRAQELHNVTNNGMWTGCPFSRAEIDTCDGKCTEFIDAGMWVSSVLFLSLGLLGSVLAAVFAVVNSTVSPIEPILSVPGLYIWNGASALCTLVVLILWGTLYLNTLQDNIAYSETMTGLYSSEASLSVSYWLLLVALFLEIGNICVLVLRKYQLAHEPPPPTVKMDENTDGIIFLY
;
A
#
# COMPACT_ATOMS: atom_id res chain seq x y z
N MET A 1 -20.99 6.33 31.60
CA MET A 1 -19.99 7.33 31.17
C MET A 1 -18.60 6.72 30.98
N ALA A 2 -18.00 6.06 31.99
CA ALA A 2 -16.79 5.24 31.78
C ALA A 2 -16.94 4.21 30.64
N ASN A 3 -18.14 3.61 30.50
CA ASN A 3 -18.46 2.70 29.40
C ASN A 3 -18.42 3.38 28.02
N THR A 4 -18.88 4.63 27.92
CA THR A 4 -18.89 5.41 26.67
C THR A 4 -17.47 5.71 26.20
N LEU A 5 -16.57 6.04 27.14
CA LEU A 5 -15.16 6.31 26.82
C LEU A 5 -14.38 5.04 26.41
N ARG A 6 -14.77 3.87 26.92
CA ARG A 6 -14.23 2.56 26.51
C ARG A 6 -14.73 2.15 25.13
N ILE A 7 -15.99 2.47 24.78
CA ILE A 7 -16.55 2.20 23.44
C ILE A 7 -15.73 2.89 22.34
N HIS A 8 -15.31 4.15 22.53
CA HIS A 8 -14.49 4.85 21.54
C HIS A 8 -13.16 4.13 21.28
N ILE A 9 -12.51 3.59 22.32
CA ILE A 9 -11.26 2.83 22.19
C ILE A 9 -11.49 1.48 21.48
N ILE A 10 -12.60 0.81 21.76
CA ILE A 10 -12.98 -0.44 21.06
C ILE A 10 -13.26 -0.17 19.58
N ILE A 11 -13.96 0.92 19.26
CA ILE A 11 -14.17 1.36 17.87
C ILE A 11 -12.82 1.61 17.20
N THR A 12 -11.90 2.30 17.89
CA THR A 12 -10.56 2.55 17.34
C THR A 12 -9.80 1.25 17.03
N PHE A 13 -9.92 0.25 17.91
CA PHE A 13 -9.33 -1.07 17.69
C PHE A 13 -9.92 -1.76 16.45
N ILE A 14 -11.25 -1.78 16.31
CA ILE A 14 -11.92 -2.43 15.17
C ILE A 14 -11.51 -1.76 13.85
N ILE A 15 -11.49 -0.43 13.81
CA ILE A 15 -11.06 0.32 12.63
C ILE A 15 -9.58 0.03 12.32
N ALA A 16 -8.70 0.03 13.33
CA ALA A 16 -7.28 -0.26 13.13
C ALA A 16 -7.05 -1.67 12.54
N CYS A 17 -7.79 -2.68 13.03
CA CYS A 17 -7.77 -4.03 12.47
C CYS A 17 -8.25 -4.06 11.00
N ALA A 18 -9.29 -3.30 10.67
CA ALA A 18 -9.75 -3.17 9.28
C ALA A 18 -8.67 -2.52 8.40
N CYS A 19 -7.99 -1.46 8.86
CA CYS A 19 -6.88 -0.84 8.14
C CYS A 19 -5.74 -1.83 7.89
N VAL A 20 -5.34 -2.60 8.91
CA VAL A 20 -4.31 -3.64 8.76
C VAL A 20 -4.73 -4.65 7.68
N ALA A 21 -5.97 -5.13 7.70
CA ALA A 21 -6.46 -6.08 6.70
C ALA A 21 -6.43 -5.49 5.28
N LEU A 22 -6.84 -4.23 5.10
CA LEU A 22 -6.84 -3.56 3.81
C LEU A 22 -5.42 -3.32 3.28
N ILE A 23 -4.50 -2.87 4.13
CA ILE A 23 -3.09 -2.63 3.76
C ILE A 23 -2.41 -3.95 3.40
N VAL A 24 -2.61 -5.01 4.19
CA VAL A 24 -2.08 -6.35 3.88
C VAL A 24 -2.63 -6.85 2.55
N ALA A 25 -3.95 -6.75 2.34
CA ALA A 25 -4.57 -7.16 1.09
C ALA A 25 -3.98 -6.40 -0.10
N SER A 26 -3.83 -5.07 0.01
CA SER A 26 -3.19 -4.25 -1.02
C SER A 26 -1.74 -4.68 -1.28
N PHE A 27 -0.94 -4.92 -0.23
CA PHE A 27 0.46 -5.31 -0.32
C PHE A 27 0.66 -6.65 -1.03
N SER A 28 -0.21 -7.63 -0.78
CA SER A 28 -0.06 -9.01 -1.28
C SER A 28 -0.73 -9.28 -2.63
N THR A 29 -1.68 -8.44 -3.05
CA THR A 29 -2.49 -8.71 -4.25
C THR A 29 -1.84 -8.19 -5.53
N GLN A 30 -2.15 -8.86 -6.64
CA GLN A 30 -1.62 -8.57 -7.97
C GLN A 30 -2.52 -7.64 -8.79
N LEU A 31 -3.24 -6.72 -8.12
CA LEU A 31 -4.31 -5.90 -8.71
C LEU A 31 -4.08 -4.40 -8.43
N TRP A 32 -2.83 -3.94 -8.52
CA TRP A 32 -2.52 -2.50 -8.47
C TRP A 32 -2.77 -1.85 -9.81
N ILE A 33 -2.39 -2.53 -10.89
CA ILE A 33 -2.59 -2.13 -12.27
C ILE A 33 -3.33 -3.23 -13.00
N GLU A 34 -4.31 -2.84 -13.80
CA GLU A 34 -5.01 -3.70 -14.74
C GLU A 34 -5.05 -2.99 -16.08
N GLY A 35 -4.71 -3.71 -17.15
CA GLY A 35 -4.69 -3.13 -18.47
C GLY A 35 -4.74 -4.16 -19.58
N GLN A 36 -4.78 -3.65 -20.80
CA GLN A 36 -4.93 -4.44 -22.01
C GLN A 36 -3.80 -4.13 -22.97
N ILE A 37 -3.29 -5.17 -23.63
CA ILE A 37 -2.23 -5.08 -24.64
C ILE A 37 -2.82 -5.42 -26.00
N LYS A 38 -2.58 -4.56 -26.98
CA LYS A 38 -3.04 -4.66 -28.38
C LYS A 38 -1.84 -4.53 -29.33
N LEU A 39 -1.89 -5.22 -30.47
CA LEU A 39 -0.85 -5.10 -31.50
C LEU A 39 -1.05 -3.85 -32.35
N THR A 40 0.01 -3.04 -32.52
CA THR A 40 -0.09 -1.73 -33.20
C THR A 40 -0.31 -1.84 -34.71
N SER A 41 0.18 -2.93 -35.36
CA SER A 41 0.44 -2.93 -36.81
C SER A 41 -0.29 -3.99 -37.64
N SER A 42 -1.38 -4.61 -37.15
CA SER A 42 -2.07 -5.65 -37.94
C SER A 42 -3.60 -5.58 -37.89
N SER A 43 -4.25 -6.05 -38.96
CA SER A 43 -5.70 -6.28 -39.05
C SER A 43 -6.19 -7.45 -38.19
N LEU A 44 -5.29 -8.16 -37.49
CA LEU A 44 -5.63 -9.16 -36.50
C LEU A 44 -5.81 -8.50 -35.13
N SER A 45 -7.07 -8.39 -34.71
CA SER A 45 -7.44 -7.95 -33.36
C SER A 45 -7.29 -9.10 -32.37
N TRP A 46 -6.15 -9.18 -31.69
CA TRP A 46 -6.02 -9.95 -30.47
C TRP A 46 -5.76 -9.02 -29.28
N THR A 47 -6.27 -9.42 -28.12
CA THR A 47 -6.19 -8.66 -26.87
C THR A 47 -5.69 -9.58 -25.77
N ASN A 48 -4.71 -9.10 -25.01
CA ASN A 48 -4.25 -9.76 -23.79
C ASN A 48 -4.56 -8.87 -22.60
N ASP A 49 -5.09 -9.47 -21.55
CA ASP A 49 -5.31 -8.84 -20.27
C ASP A 49 -4.05 -9.06 -19.41
N ILE A 50 -3.61 -7.99 -18.78
CA ILE A 50 -2.45 -7.98 -17.89
C ILE A 50 -2.83 -7.28 -16.60
N ASN A 51 -2.48 -7.91 -15.48
CA ASN A 51 -2.68 -7.33 -14.17
C ASN A 51 -1.44 -7.61 -13.31
N TYR A 52 -1.01 -6.62 -12.53
CA TYR A 52 0.09 -6.83 -11.61
C TYR A 52 -0.04 -6.00 -10.34
N GLY A 53 0.63 -6.47 -9.29
CA GLY A 53 0.81 -5.79 -8.02
C GLY A 53 2.23 -5.23 -7.89
N LEU A 54 2.62 -4.88 -6.67
CA LEU A 54 3.95 -4.33 -6.40
C LEU A 54 5.10 -5.28 -6.76
N PHE A 55 4.91 -6.60 -6.65
CA PHE A 55 6.02 -7.57 -6.78
C PHE A 55 5.85 -8.53 -7.95
N SER A 56 4.61 -8.85 -8.31
CA SER A 56 4.29 -9.90 -9.27
C SER A 56 2.99 -9.60 -9.98
N GLY A 57 2.79 -10.22 -11.13
CA GLY A 57 1.56 -10.13 -11.90
C GLY A 57 1.33 -11.33 -12.77
N HIS A 58 0.30 -11.22 -13.59
CA HIS A 58 -0.12 -12.25 -14.51
C HIS A 58 -0.53 -11.63 -15.84
N ILE A 59 -0.25 -12.35 -16.92
CA ILE A 59 -0.75 -12.04 -18.26
C ILE A 59 -1.53 -13.23 -18.79
N SER A 60 -2.69 -12.94 -19.37
CA SER A 60 -3.53 -13.95 -20.01
C SER A 60 -4.17 -13.41 -21.28
N GLY A 61 -4.34 -14.25 -22.29
CA GLY A 61 -4.98 -13.84 -23.54
C GLY A 61 -4.82 -14.85 -24.65
N THR A 62 -5.12 -14.43 -25.88
CA THR A 62 -5.05 -15.32 -27.06
C THR A 62 -4.44 -14.60 -28.26
N ARG A 63 -3.26 -15.05 -28.69
CA ARG A 63 -2.53 -14.55 -29.89
C ARG A 63 -2.57 -15.56 -31.02
N GLY A 64 -3.74 -16.16 -31.28
CA GLY A 64 -3.89 -17.37 -32.11
C GLY A 64 -3.56 -18.68 -31.37
N PHE A 65 -2.86 -18.59 -30.24
CA PHE A 65 -2.69 -19.61 -29.22
C PHE A 65 -2.91 -18.99 -27.84
N SER A 66 -3.18 -19.81 -26.82
CA SER A 66 -3.37 -19.30 -25.45
C SER A 66 -2.03 -18.82 -24.89
N VAL A 67 -2.01 -17.55 -24.46
CA VAL A 67 -0.89 -16.92 -23.78
C VAL A 67 -1.24 -16.87 -22.31
N LYS A 68 -0.41 -17.47 -21.46
CA LYS A 68 -0.57 -17.42 -20.01
C LYS A 68 0.81 -17.44 -19.35
N GLY A 69 1.09 -16.46 -18.50
CA GLY A 69 2.39 -16.33 -17.86
C GLY A 69 2.36 -15.52 -16.59
N GLU A 70 3.29 -15.86 -15.69
CA GLU A 70 3.55 -15.06 -14.49
C GLU A 70 4.57 -13.98 -14.80
N LEU A 71 4.43 -12.85 -14.13
CA LEU A 71 5.30 -11.69 -14.26
C LEU A 71 5.91 -11.35 -12.91
N THR A 72 7.15 -10.88 -12.90
CA THR A 72 7.90 -10.53 -11.70
C THR A 72 8.59 -9.18 -11.86
N MET A 73 8.43 -8.33 -10.85
CA MET A 73 9.11 -7.04 -10.78
C MET A 73 10.63 -7.25 -10.70
N SER A 74 11.37 -6.61 -11.60
CA SER A 74 12.83 -6.69 -11.66
C SER A 74 13.41 -5.29 -11.82
N CYS A 75 14.35 -4.92 -10.96
CA CYS A 75 14.81 -3.55 -10.79
C CYS A 75 16.33 -3.46 -10.78
N ASP A 76 16.85 -2.45 -11.48
CA ASP A 76 18.24 -2.02 -11.45
C ASP A 76 18.27 -0.65 -10.77
N MET A 77 18.63 -0.68 -9.49
CA MET A 77 18.68 0.52 -8.66
C MET A 77 19.77 1.50 -9.11
N SER A 78 20.81 1.03 -9.81
CA SER A 78 21.88 1.90 -10.30
C SER A 78 21.43 2.76 -11.48
N ALA A 79 20.57 2.19 -12.33
CA ALA A 79 19.96 2.88 -13.46
C ALA A 79 18.62 3.57 -13.12
N ASN A 80 18.12 3.38 -11.90
CA ASN A 80 16.80 3.82 -11.44
C ASN A 80 15.63 3.31 -12.30
N VAL A 81 15.73 2.06 -12.78
CA VAL A 81 14.79 1.47 -13.73
C VAL A 81 14.28 0.13 -13.22
N CYS A 82 12.97 -0.08 -13.31
CA CYS A 82 12.29 -1.34 -13.07
C CYS A 82 11.42 -1.72 -14.28
N ILE A 83 11.25 -3.03 -14.47
CA ILE A 83 10.33 -3.60 -15.45
C ILE A 83 9.54 -4.76 -14.82
N MET A 84 8.36 -5.00 -15.38
CA MET A 84 7.59 -6.20 -15.11
C MET A 84 8.03 -7.30 -16.10
N SER A 85 8.97 -8.14 -15.66
CA SER A 85 9.60 -9.17 -16.50
C SER A 85 8.78 -10.46 -16.51
N CYS A 86 8.74 -11.12 -17.67
CA CYS A 86 8.13 -12.44 -17.87
C CYS A 86 9.12 -13.61 -17.82
N GLN A 87 10.41 -13.35 -17.54
CA GLN A 87 11.41 -14.41 -17.50
C GLN A 87 11.27 -15.26 -16.23
N THR A 88 11.54 -16.55 -16.36
CA THR A 88 11.23 -17.54 -15.31
C THR A 88 12.27 -17.61 -14.20
N THR A 89 13.53 -17.29 -14.51
CA THR A 89 14.66 -17.37 -13.56
C THR A 89 15.21 -15.98 -13.26
N GLU A 90 15.71 -15.78 -12.05
CA GLU A 90 16.29 -14.50 -11.60
C GLU A 90 17.47 -14.03 -12.47
N GLU A 91 18.32 -14.96 -12.90
CA GLU A 91 19.45 -14.66 -13.79
C GLU A 91 18.98 -14.11 -15.14
N LEU A 92 17.95 -14.72 -15.75
CA LEU A 92 17.39 -14.24 -17.01
C LEU A 92 16.69 -12.89 -16.85
N ARG A 93 16.02 -12.65 -15.73
CA ARG A 93 15.40 -11.34 -15.42
C ARG A 93 16.45 -10.24 -15.29
N ALA A 94 17.55 -10.53 -14.58
CA ALA A 94 18.66 -9.59 -14.43
C ALA A 94 19.36 -9.32 -15.77
N GLN A 95 19.52 -10.35 -16.60
CA GLN A 95 20.11 -10.21 -17.93
C GLN A 95 19.20 -9.42 -18.88
N GLU A 96 17.88 -9.70 -18.89
CA GLU A 96 16.89 -8.93 -19.67
C GLU A 96 16.96 -7.46 -19.29
N LEU A 97 16.93 -7.15 -17.99
CA LEU A 97 16.99 -5.79 -17.50
C LEU A 97 18.30 -5.09 -17.91
N HIS A 98 19.44 -5.76 -17.74
CA HIS A 98 20.73 -5.22 -18.16
C HIS A 98 20.79 -4.92 -19.67
N ASN A 99 20.26 -5.83 -20.49
CA ASN A 99 20.24 -5.69 -21.95
C ASN A 99 19.31 -4.58 -22.42
N VAL A 100 18.12 -4.48 -21.82
CA VAL A 100 17.12 -3.46 -22.14
C VAL A 100 17.63 -2.07 -21.75
N THR A 101 18.29 -1.94 -20.59
CA THR A 101 18.81 -0.66 -20.11
C THR A 101 20.04 -0.17 -20.89
N ASN A 102 20.98 -1.06 -21.22
CA ASN A 102 22.27 -0.65 -21.83
C ASN A 102 22.29 -0.71 -23.35
N ASN A 103 21.69 -1.76 -23.92
CA ASN A 103 21.84 -2.08 -25.34
C ASN A 103 20.51 -1.94 -26.12
N GLY A 104 19.39 -1.66 -25.44
CA GLY A 104 18.06 -1.63 -26.05
C GLY A 104 17.60 -2.98 -26.61
N MET A 105 18.27 -4.05 -26.21
CA MET A 105 17.96 -5.42 -26.64
C MET A 105 16.98 -6.04 -25.66
N TRP A 106 15.87 -6.54 -26.17
CA TRP A 106 14.85 -7.22 -25.38
C TRP A 106 14.74 -8.70 -25.78
N THR A 107 14.27 -9.54 -24.86
CA THR A 107 14.09 -10.98 -25.09
C THR A 107 12.65 -11.38 -24.82
N GLY A 108 12.03 -11.99 -25.83
CA GLY A 108 10.71 -12.62 -25.78
C GLY A 108 10.40 -13.44 -24.53
N CYS A 109 9.12 -13.40 -24.15
CA CYS A 109 8.62 -14.24 -23.06
C CYS A 109 8.59 -15.72 -23.46
N PRO A 110 8.99 -16.66 -22.58
CA PRO A 110 9.04 -18.09 -22.92
C PRO A 110 7.70 -18.71 -23.32
N PHE A 111 6.59 -18.15 -22.82
CA PHE A 111 5.22 -18.59 -23.11
C PHE A 111 4.59 -17.84 -24.30
N SER A 112 5.29 -16.84 -24.84
CA SER A 112 4.96 -16.11 -26.06
C SER A 112 5.87 -16.60 -27.18
N ARG A 113 5.72 -16.07 -28.40
CA ARG A 113 6.71 -16.33 -29.43
C ARG A 113 7.98 -15.58 -29.03
N ALA A 114 9.04 -16.32 -28.67
CA ALA A 114 10.30 -15.73 -28.27
C ALA A 114 10.95 -15.02 -29.47
N GLU A 115 10.68 -13.73 -29.61
CA GLU A 115 11.31 -12.85 -30.58
C GLU A 115 12.39 -12.05 -29.86
N ILE A 116 13.60 -12.03 -30.43
CA ILE A 116 14.64 -11.10 -30.02
C ILE A 116 14.50 -9.93 -30.97
N ASP A 117 14.11 -8.80 -30.42
CA ASP A 117 14.00 -7.56 -31.17
C ASP A 117 14.71 -6.45 -30.42
N THR A 118 15.08 -5.42 -31.16
CA THR A 118 15.65 -4.18 -30.63
C THR A 118 14.56 -3.14 -30.59
N CYS A 119 14.43 -2.43 -29.47
CA CYS A 119 13.68 -1.18 -29.45
C CYS A 119 14.24 -0.28 -30.56
N ASP A 120 13.39 0.50 -31.26
CA ASP A 120 13.80 1.41 -32.34
C ASP A 120 14.57 2.63 -31.76
N GLY A 121 15.75 2.34 -31.19
CA GLY A 121 16.50 3.22 -30.30
C GLY A 121 16.54 2.73 -28.84
N LYS A 122 16.23 3.63 -27.89
CA LYS A 122 16.21 3.32 -26.45
C LYS A 122 14.79 2.92 -26.05
N CYS A 123 14.62 1.78 -25.37
CA CYS A 123 13.33 1.43 -24.80
C CYS A 123 12.89 2.54 -23.82
N THR A 124 11.65 2.99 -23.92
CA THR A 124 11.10 4.07 -23.10
C THR A 124 10.06 3.54 -22.12
N GLU A 125 9.66 4.37 -21.16
CA GLU A 125 8.51 4.09 -20.29
C GLU A 125 8.75 2.96 -19.26
N PHE A 126 9.86 3.09 -18.52
CA PHE A 126 10.20 2.25 -17.38
C PHE A 126 9.51 2.70 -16.09
N ILE A 127 9.34 1.76 -15.17
CA ILE A 127 9.00 2.09 -13.78
C ILE A 127 10.23 2.72 -13.11
N ASP A 128 10.05 3.87 -12.48
CA ASP A 128 11.10 4.49 -11.66
C ASP A 128 11.37 3.63 -10.41
N ALA A 129 12.60 3.13 -10.30
CA ALA A 129 12.94 2.19 -9.22
C ALA A 129 12.88 2.83 -7.83
N GLY A 130 13.24 4.12 -7.74
CA GLY A 130 13.14 4.94 -6.54
C GLY A 130 11.70 5.09 -6.06
N MET A 131 10.76 5.37 -6.98
CA MET A 131 9.34 5.46 -6.65
C MET A 131 8.78 4.12 -6.18
N TRP A 132 9.15 3.03 -6.86
CA TRP A 132 8.73 1.68 -6.47
C TRP A 132 9.25 1.29 -5.08
N VAL A 133 10.57 1.39 -4.85
CA VAL A 133 11.17 0.98 -3.57
C VAL A 133 10.68 1.86 -2.41
N SER A 134 10.49 3.16 -2.67
CA SER A 134 9.92 4.07 -1.68
C SER A 134 8.48 3.69 -1.35
N SER A 135 7.67 3.33 -2.35
CA SER A 135 6.29 2.88 -2.14
C SER A 135 6.25 1.62 -1.26
N VAL A 136 7.11 0.64 -1.53
CA VAL A 136 7.22 -0.58 -0.71
C VAL A 136 7.65 -0.25 0.73
N LEU A 137 8.63 0.64 0.90
CA LEU A 137 9.15 1.04 2.21
C LEU A 137 8.08 1.76 3.04
N PHE A 138 7.45 2.80 2.49
CA PHE A 138 6.42 3.56 3.19
C PHE A 138 5.19 2.70 3.46
N LEU A 139 4.80 1.80 2.56
CA LEU A 139 3.68 0.88 2.82
C LEU A 139 3.99 -0.09 3.97
N SER A 140 5.25 -0.55 4.06
CA SER A 140 5.71 -1.39 5.17
C SER A 140 5.71 -0.64 6.50
N LEU A 141 6.18 0.62 6.51
CA LEU A 141 6.15 1.49 7.70
C LEU A 141 4.72 1.83 8.12
N GLY A 142 3.83 2.08 7.15
CA GLY A 142 2.40 2.29 7.38
C GLY A 142 1.77 1.08 8.06
N LEU A 143 1.98 -0.12 7.49
CA LEU A 143 1.50 -1.37 8.07
C LEU A 143 1.97 -1.57 9.53
N LEU A 144 3.25 -1.31 9.80
CA LEU A 144 3.78 -1.37 11.18
C LEU A 144 3.06 -0.36 12.09
N GLY A 145 2.84 0.87 11.61
CA GLY A 145 2.05 1.88 12.31
C GLY A 145 0.62 1.44 12.61
N SER A 146 -0.11 0.87 11.64
CA SER A 146 -1.47 0.36 11.84
C SER A 146 -1.51 -0.80 12.83
N VAL A 147 -0.53 -1.72 12.79
CA VAL A 147 -0.42 -2.84 13.73
C VAL A 147 -0.16 -2.34 15.15
N LEU A 148 0.78 -1.42 15.33
CA LEU A 148 1.07 -0.82 16.64
C LEU A 148 -0.15 -0.06 17.18
N ALA A 149 -0.86 0.67 16.33
CA ALA A 149 -2.11 1.33 16.69
C ALA A 149 -3.19 0.33 17.16
N ALA A 150 -3.35 -0.80 16.46
CA ALA A 150 -4.29 -1.85 16.85
C ALA A 150 -3.92 -2.48 18.20
N VAL A 151 -2.65 -2.86 18.39
CA VAL A 151 -2.14 -3.44 19.64
C VAL A 151 -2.37 -2.49 20.81
N PHE A 152 -1.96 -1.22 20.67
CA PHE A 152 -2.13 -0.26 21.74
C PHE A 152 -3.60 0.08 21.99
N ALA A 153 -4.47 0.02 20.99
CA ALA A 153 -5.91 0.20 21.21
C ALA A 153 -6.50 -0.92 22.09
N VAL A 154 -6.09 -2.19 21.88
CA VAL A 154 -6.47 -3.30 22.76
C VAL A 154 -5.93 -3.11 24.17
N VAL A 155 -4.65 -2.74 24.30
CA VAL A 155 -4.04 -2.50 25.61
C VAL A 155 -4.80 -1.40 26.37
N ASN A 156 -5.10 -0.27 25.72
CA ASN A 156 -5.85 0.84 26.31
C ASN A 156 -7.33 0.49 26.61
N SER A 157 -7.87 -0.58 26.00
CA SER A 157 -9.24 -1.05 26.29
C SER A 157 -9.33 -1.82 27.61
N THR A 158 -8.22 -2.40 28.06
CA THR A 158 -8.14 -3.29 29.23
C THR A 158 -7.36 -2.68 30.39
N VAL A 159 -6.31 -1.91 30.09
CA VAL A 159 -5.36 -1.36 31.06
C VAL A 159 -5.18 0.14 30.80
N SER A 160 -4.84 0.89 31.85
CA SER A 160 -4.44 2.29 31.77
C SER A 160 -2.90 2.40 31.91
N PRO A 161 -2.14 2.35 30.80
CA PRO A 161 -0.68 2.43 30.85
C PRO A 161 -0.21 3.83 31.26
N ILE A 162 0.93 3.89 31.96
CA ILE A 162 1.53 5.13 32.48
C ILE A 162 2.32 5.87 31.38
N GLU A 163 2.90 5.13 30.43
CA GLU A 163 3.75 5.71 29.38
C GLU A 163 2.92 6.42 28.29
N PRO A 164 3.27 7.66 27.89
CA PRO A 164 2.51 8.44 26.89
C PRO A 164 2.38 7.77 25.51
N ILE A 165 3.43 7.06 25.08
CA ILE A 165 3.47 6.41 23.76
C ILE A 165 2.63 5.13 23.69
N LEU A 166 2.38 4.50 24.85
CA LEU A 166 1.54 3.31 25.00
C LEU A 166 0.10 3.67 25.35
N SER A 167 -0.15 4.90 25.80
CA SER A 167 -1.49 5.39 26.16
C SER A 167 -2.19 6.07 24.97
N VAL A 168 -3.36 6.67 25.21
CA VAL A 168 -4.19 7.35 24.19
C VAL A 168 -3.42 8.34 23.30
N PRO A 169 -2.45 9.15 23.77
CA PRO A 169 -1.62 10.00 22.91
C PRO A 169 -0.83 9.20 21.86
N GLY A 170 -0.33 8.02 22.22
CA GLY A 170 0.32 7.09 21.29
C GLY A 170 -0.58 6.67 20.13
N LEU A 171 -1.88 6.45 20.38
CA LEU A 171 -2.83 6.10 19.32
C LEU A 171 -2.92 7.17 18.23
N TYR A 172 -2.82 8.46 18.57
CA TYR A 172 -2.76 9.52 17.56
C TYR A 172 -1.47 9.46 16.75
N ILE A 173 -0.34 9.20 17.40
CA ILE A 173 0.97 9.14 16.75
C ILE A 173 1.00 7.98 15.74
N TRP A 174 0.60 6.78 16.15
CA TRP A 174 0.68 5.59 15.29
C TRP A 174 -0.34 5.61 14.14
N ASN A 175 -1.59 6.04 14.39
CA ASN A 175 -2.57 6.23 13.31
C ASN A 175 -2.13 7.37 12.36
N GLY A 176 -1.59 8.46 12.89
CA GLY A 176 -1.10 9.58 12.08
C GLY A 176 0.12 9.22 11.23
N ALA A 177 1.07 8.49 11.81
CA ALA A 177 2.24 7.99 11.09
C ALA A 177 1.82 7.03 9.96
N SER A 178 0.87 6.13 10.24
CA SER A 178 0.33 5.24 9.21
C SER A 178 -0.39 5.99 8.10
N ALA A 179 -1.30 6.91 8.45
CA ALA A 179 -2.02 7.73 7.48
C ALA A 179 -1.07 8.53 6.58
N LEU A 180 -0.02 9.11 7.16
CA LEU A 180 0.99 9.83 6.39
C LEU A 180 1.74 8.90 5.43
N CYS A 181 2.17 7.73 5.89
CA CYS A 181 2.86 6.75 5.05
C CYS A 181 1.96 6.26 3.91
N THR A 182 0.71 5.89 4.21
CA THR A 182 -0.30 5.48 3.22
C THR A 182 -0.55 6.59 2.19
N LEU A 183 -0.64 7.84 2.63
CA LEU A 183 -0.80 8.99 1.74
C LEU A 183 0.40 9.17 0.81
N VAL A 184 1.63 9.04 1.32
CA VAL A 184 2.85 9.11 0.51
C VAL A 184 2.84 8.02 -0.57
N VAL A 185 2.45 6.79 -0.24
CA VAL A 185 2.34 5.69 -1.22
C VAL A 185 1.32 6.00 -2.31
N LEU A 186 0.13 6.52 -1.95
CA LEU A 186 -0.89 6.93 -2.93
C LEU A 186 -0.37 8.02 -3.87
N ILE A 187 0.39 8.99 -3.36
CA ILE A 187 0.97 10.07 -4.17
C ILE A 187 2.07 9.53 -5.09
N LEU A 188 3.00 8.72 -4.57
CA LEU A 188 4.11 8.16 -5.34
C LEU A 188 3.58 7.30 -6.49
N TRP A 189 2.71 6.34 -6.19
CA TRP A 189 2.16 5.45 -7.20
C TRP A 189 1.20 6.15 -8.16
N GLY A 190 0.38 7.08 -7.66
CA GLY A 190 -0.50 7.90 -8.49
C GLY A 190 0.29 8.77 -9.48
N THR A 191 1.42 9.32 -9.04
CA THR A 191 2.33 10.10 -9.91
C THR A 191 2.98 9.20 -10.96
N LEU A 192 3.47 8.01 -10.57
CA LEU A 192 4.02 7.02 -11.50
C LEU A 192 2.98 6.61 -12.55
N TYR A 193 1.71 6.44 -12.13
CA TYR A 193 0.62 6.10 -13.04
C TYR A 193 0.37 7.18 -14.09
N LEU A 194 0.21 8.44 -13.67
CA LEU A 194 -0.10 9.54 -14.58
C LEU A 194 1.03 9.87 -15.56
N ASN A 195 2.28 9.58 -15.21
CA ASN A 195 3.44 9.92 -16.06
C ASN A 195 3.92 8.75 -16.93
N THR A 196 3.56 7.51 -16.59
CA THR A 196 4.12 6.33 -17.25
C THR A 196 3.10 5.22 -17.41
N LEU A 197 2.49 4.76 -16.31
CA LEU A 197 1.72 3.52 -16.36
C LEU A 197 0.40 3.61 -17.12
N GLN A 198 -0.18 4.81 -17.25
CA GLN A 198 -1.44 5.01 -17.95
C GLN A 198 -1.34 4.63 -19.44
N ASP A 199 -0.25 5.02 -20.09
CA ASP A 199 -0.02 4.81 -21.52
C ASP A 199 0.87 3.58 -21.80
N ASN A 200 1.73 3.21 -20.84
CA ASN A 200 2.53 1.98 -20.95
C ASN A 200 2.57 1.21 -19.65
N ILE A 201 2.12 -0.05 -19.70
CA ILE A 201 2.06 -0.96 -18.56
C ILE A 201 3.46 -1.33 -18.01
N ALA A 202 4.55 -0.91 -18.67
CA ALA A 202 5.95 -1.19 -18.30
C ALA A 202 6.23 -2.70 -18.20
N TYR A 203 5.53 -3.46 -19.03
CA TYR A 203 5.74 -4.87 -19.29
C TYR A 203 6.77 -5.04 -20.41
N SER A 204 7.64 -6.04 -20.30
CA SER A 204 8.83 -6.12 -21.14
C SER A 204 8.56 -6.09 -22.65
N GLU A 205 7.46 -6.68 -23.13
CA GLU A 205 7.05 -6.59 -24.54
C GLU A 205 6.55 -5.20 -24.95
N THR A 206 5.81 -4.49 -24.09
CA THR A 206 5.19 -3.17 -24.44
C THR A 206 6.23 -2.06 -24.56
N MET A 207 7.46 -2.27 -24.09
CA MET A 207 8.54 -1.29 -24.18
C MET A 207 9.16 -1.18 -25.59
N THR A 208 8.87 -2.15 -26.46
CA THR A 208 9.42 -2.22 -27.82
C THR A 208 8.72 -1.28 -28.81
N GLY A 209 7.55 -0.75 -28.47
CA GLY A 209 6.69 0.04 -29.37
C GLY A 209 5.87 -0.80 -30.36
N LEU A 210 6.09 -2.12 -30.41
CA LEU A 210 5.30 -3.04 -31.25
C LEU A 210 3.86 -3.20 -30.75
N TYR A 211 3.67 -3.05 -29.44
CA TYR A 211 2.39 -3.21 -28.77
C TYR A 211 1.97 -1.90 -28.12
N SER A 212 0.71 -1.52 -28.29
CA SER A 212 0.07 -0.45 -27.54
C SER A 212 -0.60 -1.05 -26.31
N SER A 213 -0.52 -0.36 -25.18
CA SER A 213 -1.19 -0.77 -23.96
C SER A 213 -1.99 0.37 -23.37
N GLU A 214 -3.08 0.03 -22.68
CA GLU A 214 -3.88 0.98 -21.91
C GLU A 214 -4.03 0.39 -20.51
N ALA A 215 -3.72 1.18 -19.48
CA ALA A 215 -3.79 0.72 -18.10
C ALA A 215 -4.73 1.57 -17.24
N SER A 216 -5.17 0.96 -16.15
CA SER A 216 -6.01 1.58 -15.13
C SER A 216 -5.57 1.14 -13.73
N LEU A 217 -5.78 2.01 -12.75
CA LEU A 217 -5.57 1.68 -11.34
C LEU A 217 -6.66 0.72 -10.87
N SER A 218 -6.23 -0.44 -10.35
CA SER A 218 -7.15 -1.50 -9.93
C SER A 218 -7.30 -1.58 -8.41
N VAL A 219 -8.01 -2.60 -7.93
CA VAL A 219 -8.57 -2.69 -6.57
C VAL A 219 -7.54 -2.44 -5.48
N SER A 220 -6.33 -2.99 -5.59
CA SER A 220 -5.30 -2.89 -4.53
C SER A 220 -4.91 -1.45 -4.22
N TYR A 221 -4.87 -0.58 -5.23
CA TYR A 221 -4.60 0.85 -5.05
C TYR A 221 -5.75 1.53 -4.29
N TRP A 222 -6.99 1.26 -4.69
CA TRP A 222 -8.18 1.85 -4.07
C TRP A 222 -8.41 1.37 -2.62
N LEU A 223 -7.98 0.15 -2.27
CA LEU A 223 -8.00 -0.32 -0.88
C LEU A 223 -7.16 0.58 0.04
N LEU A 224 -6.03 1.13 -0.43
CA LEU A 224 -5.22 2.06 0.35
C LEU A 224 -5.92 3.41 0.55
N LEU A 225 -6.70 3.86 -0.43
CA LEU A 225 -7.51 5.07 -0.27
C LEU A 225 -8.59 4.88 0.80
N VAL A 226 -9.23 3.72 0.82
CA VAL A 226 -10.20 3.35 1.89
C VAL A 226 -9.49 3.26 3.24
N ALA A 227 -8.33 2.62 3.32
CA ALA A 227 -7.54 2.52 4.54
C ALA A 227 -7.16 3.92 5.08
N LEU A 228 -6.72 4.84 4.21
CA LEU A 228 -6.40 6.21 4.58
C LEU A 228 -7.61 6.92 5.22
N PHE A 229 -8.80 6.80 4.64
CA PHE A 229 -10.00 7.41 5.22
C PHE A 229 -10.37 6.80 6.57
N LEU A 230 -10.18 5.48 6.74
CA LEU A 230 -10.40 4.81 8.01
C LEU A 230 -9.39 5.27 9.08
N GLU A 231 -8.13 5.48 8.73
CA GLU A 231 -7.10 6.00 9.63
C GLU A 231 -7.40 7.44 10.09
N ILE A 232 -7.84 8.29 9.15
CA ILE A 232 -8.34 9.65 9.47
C ILE A 232 -9.58 9.55 10.37
N GLY A 233 -10.52 8.65 10.06
CA GLY A 233 -11.69 8.36 10.87
C GLY A 233 -11.31 7.95 12.30
N ASN A 234 -10.26 7.15 12.45
CA ASN A 234 -9.71 6.76 13.75
C ASN A 234 -9.23 7.95 14.57
N ILE A 235 -8.49 8.86 13.94
CA ILE A 235 -8.06 10.11 14.58
C ILE A 235 -9.27 10.95 15.00
N CYS A 236 -10.29 11.06 14.14
CA CYS A 236 -11.54 11.76 14.46
C CYS A 236 -12.25 11.16 15.68
N VAL A 237 -12.38 9.83 15.77
CA VAL A 237 -12.97 9.14 16.93
C VAL A 237 -12.21 9.48 18.21
N LEU A 238 -10.87 9.50 18.17
CA LEU A 238 -10.05 9.87 19.32
C LEU A 238 -10.26 11.35 19.70
N VAL A 239 -10.31 12.28 18.73
CA VAL A 239 -10.61 13.70 18.99
C VAL A 239 -11.98 13.87 19.62
N LEU A 240 -13.00 13.16 19.14
CA LEU A 240 -14.35 13.18 19.72
C LEU A 240 -14.33 12.68 21.16
N ARG A 241 -13.59 11.60 21.44
CA ARG A 241 -13.37 11.12 22.82
C ARG A 241 -12.76 12.22 23.68
N LYS A 242 -11.69 12.87 23.23
CA LYS A 242 -11.04 13.98 23.97
C LYS A 242 -12.01 15.14 24.23
N TYR A 243 -12.80 15.51 23.23
CA TYR A 243 -13.81 16.56 23.35
C TYR A 243 -14.86 16.24 24.42
N GLN A 244 -15.34 14.99 24.45
CA GLN A 244 -16.31 14.53 25.46
C GLN A 244 -15.72 14.57 26.87
N LEU A 245 -14.48 14.11 27.07
CA LEU A 245 -13.80 14.20 28.38
C LEU A 245 -13.66 15.65 28.86
N ALA A 246 -13.36 16.60 27.96
CA ALA A 246 -13.18 18.01 28.33
C ALA A 246 -14.48 18.70 28.77
N HIS A 247 -15.63 18.17 28.35
CA HIS A 247 -16.95 18.69 28.73
C HIS A 247 -17.56 17.96 29.94
N GLU A 248 -16.83 17.04 30.57
CA GLU A 248 -17.30 16.41 31.81
C GLU A 248 -17.21 17.42 32.98
N PRO A 249 -18.27 17.59 33.78
CA PRO A 249 -18.20 18.41 34.98
C PRO A 249 -17.15 17.84 35.93
N PRO A 250 -16.41 18.69 36.67
CA PRO A 250 -15.40 18.21 37.60
C PRO A 250 -16.02 17.21 38.59
N PRO A 251 -15.30 16.15 38.97
CA PRO A 251 -15.82 15.18 39.92
C PRO A 251 -16.29 15.91 41.18
N PRO A 252 -17.46 15.54 41.74
CA PRO A 252 -17.95 16.20 42.95
C PRO A 252 -16.87 16.07 44.02
N THR A 253 -16.34 17.20 44.47
CA THR A 253 -15.45 17.21 45.62
C THR A 253 -16.29 16.73 46.80
N VAL A 254 -16.00 15.51 47.26
CA VAL A 254 -16.51 15.06 48.55
C VAL A 254 -15.91 16.01 49.56
N LYS A 255 -16.70 16.99 50.00
CA LYS A 255 -16.38 17.73 51.21
C LYS A 255 -16.41 16.66 52.30
N MET A 256 -15.24 16.23 52.76
CA MET A 256 -15.17 15.58 54.05
C MET A 256 -15.61 16.67 55.02
N ASP A 257 -16.83 16.55 55.55
CA ASP A 257 -17.16 17.28 56.76
C ASP A 257 -16.12 16.84 57.78
N GLU A 258 -15.23 17.77 58.12
CA GLU A 258 -14.24 17.63 59.17
C GLU A 258 -15.05 17.51 60.47
N ASN A 259 -15.56 16.30 60.75
CA ASN A 259 -16.21 16.03 62.01
C ASN A 259 -15.10 16.07 63.06
N THR A 260 -14.89 17.27 63.59
CA THR A 260 -13.88 17.61 64.57
C THR A 260 -14.31 17.13 65.96
N ASP A 261 -14.95 15.96 66.03
CA ASP A 261 -15.17 15.26 67.28
C ASP A 261 -13.93 14.39 67.49
N GLY A 262 -12.96 14.97 68.19
CA GLY A 262 -11.65 14.41 68.47
C GLY A 262 -11.70 13.09 69.22
N ILE A 263 -11.88 11.99 68.49
CA ILE A 263 -11.65 10.64 68.98
C ILE A 263 -10.39 10.10 68.31
N ILE A 264 -9.28 10.28 69.02
CA ILE A 264 -8.04 9.56 68.79
C ILE A 264 -8.29 8.10 69.15
N PHE A 265 -8.35 7.21 68.15
CA PHE A 265 -8.29 5.78 68.40
C PHE A 265 -6.82 5.36 68.57
N LEU A 266 -6.40 5.19 69.83
CA LEU A 266 -5.26 4.37 70.19
C LEU A 266 -5.76 2.94 70.43
N TYR A 267 -5.43 2.03 69.52
CA TYR A 267 -5.14 0.64 69.87
C TYR A 267 -4.20 0.02 68.84
#